data_AF-A0A2V8SLL6-F1
#
_entry.id   AF-A0A2V8SLL6-F1
#
_cell.length_a   1.000
_cell.length_b   1.000
_cell.length_c   1.000
_cell.angle_alpha   90.00
_cell.angle_beta   90.00
_cell.angle_gamma   90.00
#
_symmetry.space_group_name_H-M   'P 1'
#
loop_
_entity.id
_entity.type
_entity.pdbx_description
1 polymer ?
#
loop_
_entity_poly.entity_id
_entity_poly.type
_entity_poly.pdbx_seq_one_letter_code
_entity_poly.pdbx_strand_id
1 'polypeptide(L)'
;MLDDALGERARAFLASHAEAKTVRVDEFAPTLDVWRGARVMFERVETEPHVVVCGAGHVGASLAKLASAVGYRVTLVDDREDFVARERFPGGDIELVAAPNWTDPLEGIIGTGRGVYVAVVTRGHNEDEECMRAVLQARP
;
A
#
# COMPACT_ATOMS: atom_id res chain seq x y z
N MET A 1 -14.03 -27.48 -16.29
CA MET A 1 -15.11 -27.48 -15.27
C MET A 1 -15.40 -26.04 -14.84
N LEU A 2 -16.38 -25.78 -13.96
CA LEU A 2 -16.64 -24.40 -13.48
C LEU A 2 -15.39 -23.79 -12.83
N ASP A 3 -14.70 -24.56 -12.00
CA ASP A 3 -13.50 -24.12 -11.28
C ASP A 3 -12.38 -23.62 -12.21
N ASP A 4 -12.15 -24.31 -13.33
CA ASP A 4 -11.13 -23.90 -14.32
C ASP A 4 -11.49 -22.54 -14.95
N ALA A 5 -12.75 -22.38 -15.32
CA ALA A 5 -13.26 -21.14 -15.92
C ALA A 5 -13.22 -19.97 -14.91
N LEU A 6 -13.56 -20.25 -13.64
CA LEU A 6 -13.42 -19.28 -12.55
C LEU A 6 -11.95 -18.91 -12.32
N GLY A 7 -11.03 -19.88 -12.36
CA GLY A 7 -9.60 -19.65 -12.18
C GLY A 7 -8.99 -18.79 -13.28
N GLU A 8 -9.36 -19.02 -14.54
CA GLU A 8 -8.94 -18.16 -15.66
C GLU A 8 -9.51 -16.74 -15.53
N ARG A 9 -10.80 -16.62 -15.19
CA ARG A 9 -11.44 -15.32 -15.00
C ARG A 9 -10.89 -14.56 -13.80
N ALA A 10 -10.59 -15.25 -12.70
CA ALA A 10 -9.96 -14.69 -11.52
C ALA A 10 -8.58 -14.12 -11.85
N ARG A 11 -7.76 -14.82 -12.66
CA ARG A 11 -6.47 -14.30 -13.13
C ARG A 11 -6.64 -13.03 -13.97
N ALA A 12 -7.60 -13.00 -14.88
CA ALA A 12 -7.90 -11.80 -15.67
C ALA A 12 -8.40 -10.63 -14.80
N PHE A 13 -9.19 -10.93 -13.76
CA PHE A 13 -9.63 -9.94 -12.77
C PHE A 13 -8.46 -9.42 -11.92
N LEU A 14 -7.58 -10.31 -11.45
CA LEU A 14 -6.39 -9.95 -10.67
C LEU A 14 -5.35 -9.16 -11.47
N ALA A 15 -5.33 -9.30 -12.80
CA ALA A 15 -4.52 -8.49 -13.70
C ALA A 15 -5.15 -7.11 -13.99
N SER A 16 -6.41 -6.88 -13.59
CA SER A 16 -7.08 -5.59 -13.71
C SER A 16 -6.97 -4.77 -12.43
N HIS A 17 -7.19 -3.45 -12.53
CA HIS A 17 -7.29 -2.53 -11.38
C HIS A 17 -8.70 -2.46 -10.77
N ALA A 18 -9.58 -3.43 -11.07
CA ALA A 18 -10.91 -3.45 -10.48
C ALA A 18 -10.87 -4.02 -9.04
N GLU A 19 -11.52 -3.33 -8.11
CA GLU A 19 -11.70 -3.79 -6.72
C GLU A 19 -12.76 -4.89 -6.62
N ALA A 20 -13.84 -4.74 -7.38
CA ALA A 20 -14.90 -5.73 -7.46
C ALA A 20 -15.51 -5.77 -8.86
N LYS A 21 -15.91 -6.97 -9.30
CA LYS A 21 -16.60 -7.16 -10.57
C LYS A 21 -17.58 -8.31 -10.50
N THR A 22 -18.83 -8.03 -10.85
CA THR A 22 -19.83 -9.08 -11.09
C THR A 22 -19.89 -9.41 -12.57
N VAL A 23 -19.85 -10.70 -12.91
CA VAL A 23 -19.97 -11.20 -14.28
C VAL A 23 -20.92 -12.38 -14.32
N ARG A 24 -21.65 -12.53 -15.41
CA ARG A 24 -22.46 -13.72 -15.62
C ARG A 24 -21.60 -14.85 -16.16
N VAL A 25 -21.91 -16.09 -15.79
CA VAL A 25 -21.14 -17.27 -16.24
C VAL A 25 -21.23 -17.46 -17.76
N ASP A 26 -22.36 -17.11 -18.37
CA ASP A 26 -22.54 -17.18 -19.83
C ASP A 26 -21.62 -16.22 -20.62
N GLU A 27 -21.05 -15.19 -20.00
CA GLU A 27 -20.11 -14.26 -20.64
C GLU A 27 -18.70 -14.84 -20.81
N PHE A 28 -18.28 -15.79 -19.96
CA PHE A 28 -16.90 -16.32 -19.97
C PHE A 28 -16.82 -17.84 -20.03
N ALA A 29 -17.93 -18.54 -19.78
CA ALA A 29 -18.03 -19.99 -19.88
C ALA A 29 -19.40 -20.40 -20.48
N PRO A 30 -19.69 -19.99 -21.73
CA PRO A 30 -21.00 -20.21 -22.36
C PRO A 30 -21.36 -21.69 -22.59
N THR A 31 -20.41 -22.60 -22.46
CA THR A 31 -20.59 -24.06 -22.59
C THR A 31 -21.03 -24.74 -21.28
N LEU A 32 -21.04 -24.01 -20.16
CA LEU A 32 -21.47 -24.53 -18.85
C LEU A 32 -22.97 -24.29 -18.65
N ASP A 33 -23.81 -25.09 -19.30
CA ASP A 33 -25.27 -24.88 -19.33
C ASP A 33 -25.94 -24.86 -17.95
N VAL A 34 -25.46 -25.71 -17.02
CA VAL A 34 -25.97 -25.77 -15.63
C VAL A 34 -25.79 -24.44 -14.89
N TRP A 35 -24.81 -23.63 -15.29
CA TRP A 35 -24.45 -22.37 -14.63
C TRP A 35 -24.80 -21.13 -15.45
N ARG A 36 -25.42 -21.28 -16.62
CA ARG A 36 -25.68 -20.20 -17.59
C ARG A 36 -26.44 -18.99 -16.98
N GLY A 37 -27.31 -19.24 -16.00
CA GLY A 37 -28.06 -18.19 -15.28
C GLY A 37 -27.35 -17.60 -14.06
N ALA A 38 -26.20 -18.15 -13.66
CA ALA A 38 -25.50 -17.74 -12.46
C ALA A 38 -24.69 -16.44 -12.68
N ARG A 39 -24.49 -15.71 -11.58
CA ARG A 39 -23.60 -14.55 -11.50
C ARG A 39 -22.51 -14.82 -10.48
N VAL A 40 -21.31 -14.39 -10.80
CA VAL A 40 -20.13 -14.53 -9.95
C VAL A 40 -19.62 -13.15 -9.64
N MET A 41 -19.39 -12.86 -8.36
CA MET A 41 -18.72 -11.66 -7.90
C MET A 41 -17.27 -12.01 -7.58
N PHE A 42 -16.34 -11.31 -8.24
CA PHE A 42 -14.94 -11.30 -7.87
C PHE A 42 -14.70 -10.06 -7.03
N GLU A 43 -14.14 -10.24 -5.84
CA GLU A 43 -13.72 -9.17 -4.94
C GLU A 43 -12.24 -9.38 -4.63
N ARG A 44 -11.47 -8.30 -4.71
CA ARG A 44 -10.05 -8.30 -4.43
C ARG A 44 -9.85 -8.11 -2.93
N VAL A 45 -9.12 -9.04 -2.32
CA VAL A 45 -8.73 -8.94 -0.91
C VAL A 45 -7.23 -8.63 -0.88
N GLU A 46 -6.89 -7.40 -0.51
CA GLU A 46 -5.50 -6.95 -0.36
C GLU A 46 -5.14 -6.76 1.11
N THR A 47 -3.84 -6.62 1.37
CA THR A 47 -3.34 -6.21 2.68
C THR A 47 -3.83 -4.81 3.03
N GLU A 48 -3.91 -4.52 4.33
CA GLU A 48 -4.16 -3.16 4.79
C GLU A 48 -3.15 -2.20 4.14
N PRO A 49 -3.61 -1.12 3.49
CA PRO A 49 -2.70 -0.24 2.77
C PRO A 49 -1.80 0.51 3.77
N HIS A 50 -0.51 0.55 3.45
CA HIS A 50 0.52 1.12 4.32
C HIS A 50 1.17 2.32 3.64
N VAL A 51 1.15 3.48 4.30
CA VAL A 51 1.88 4.66 3.85
C VAL A 51 3.13 4.87 4.71
N VAL A 52 4.28 4.92 4.05
CA VAL A 52 5.54 5.36 4.65
C VAL A 52 5.78 6.81 4.26
N VAL A 53 5.86 7.69 5.25
CA VAL A 53 6.15 9.11 5.06
C VAL A 53 7.59 9.37 5.45
N CYS A 54 8.42 9.78 4.50
CA CYS A 54 9.81 10.14 4.72
C CYS A 54 9.93 11.66 4.89
N GLY A 55 10.20 12.09 6.13
CA GLY A 55 10.23 13.48 6.56
C GLY A 55 9.07 13.80 7.51
N ALA A 56 9.38 14.19 8.74
CA ALA A 56 8.44 14.57 9.79
C ALA A 56 8.34 16.09 10.00
N GLY A 57 8.71 16.87 8.97
CA GLY A 57 8.44 18.30 8.86
C GLY A 57 6.94 18.62 8.82
N HIS A 58 6.59 19.90 8.63
CA HIS A 58 5.19 20.36 8.63
C HIS A 58 4.29 19.56 7.67
N VAL A 59 4.78 19.30 6.45
CA VAL A 59 4.05 18.56 5.42
C VAL A 59 3.88 17.10 5.82
N GLY A 60 4.97 16.38 6.08
CA GLY A 60 4.90 14.95 6.37
C GLY A 60 4.18 14.62 7.68
N ALA A 61 4.33 15.45 8.73
CA ALA A 61 3.54 15.28 9.95
C ALA A 61 2.03 15.45 9.72
N SER A 62 1.63 16.37 8.84
CA SER A 62 0.22 16.57 8.48
C SER A 62 -0.31 15.42 7.62
N LEU A 63 0.50 14.95 6.67
CA LEU A 63 0.18 13.80 5.83
C LEU A 63 0.01 12.52 6.66
N ALA A 64 0.93 12.24 7.60
CA ALA A 64 0.85 11.07 8.46
C ALA A 64 -0.44 11.05 9.29
N LYS A 65 -0.83 12.21 9.85
CA LYS A 65 -2.10 12.35 10.59
C LYS A 65 -3.32 12.12 9.70
N LEU A 66 -3.33 12.69 8.50
CA LEU A 66 -4.42 12.51 7.54
C LEU A 66 -4.53 11.04 7.09
N ALA A 67 -3.41 10.40 6.76
CA ALA A 67 -3.36 9.01 6.32
C ALA A 67 -3.88 8.06 7.41
N SER A 68 -3.45 8.26 8.66
CA SER A 68 -3.95 7.49 9.80
C SER A 68 -5.46 7.72 10.01
N ALA A 69 -5.93 8.97 9.89
CA ALA A 69 -7.35 9.29 10.06
C ALA A 69 -8.26 8.66 8.99
N VAL A 70 -7.75 8.38 7.79
CA VAL A 70 -8.50 7.70 6.72
C VAL A 70 -8.25 6.20 6.65
N GLY A 71 -7.59 5.62 7.67
CA GLY A 71 -7.48 4.18 7.87
C GLY A 71 -6.27 3.50 7.22
N TYR A 72 -5.23 4.26 6.85
CA TYR A 72 -3.96 3.63 6.47
C TYR A 72 -3.17 3.25 7.72
N ARG A 73 -2.46 2.12 7.64
CA ARG A 73 -1.28 1.93 8.49
C ARG A 73 -0.25 2.98 8.10
N VAL A 74 0.35 3.66 9.08
CA VAL A 74 1.33 4.74 8.79
C VAL A 74 2.65 4.48 9.50
N THR A 75 3.75 4.63 8.77
CA THR A 75 5.09 4.77 9.35
C THR A 75 5.66 6.12 8.95
N LEU A 76 6.09 6.91 9.93
CA LEU A 76 6.69 8.23 9.74
C LEU A 76 8.18 8.15 10.11
N VAL A 77 9.04 8.40 9.13
CA VAL A 77 10.49 8.28 9.24
C VAL A 77 11.13 9.67 9.13
N ASP A 78 12.06 10.02 10.01
CA ASP A 78 12.90 11.24 9.90
C ASP A 78 14.29 10.97 10.49
N ASP A 79 15.31 11.68 9.99
CA ASP A 79 16.68 11.61 10.50
C ASP A 79 16.87 12.36 11.82
N ARG A 80 15.90 13.18 12.20
CA ARG A 80 15.94 14.00 13.42
C ARG A 80 14.94 13.46 14.44
N GLU A 81 15.47 12.87 15.52
CA GLU A 81 14.67 12.27 16.62
C GLU A 81 13.58 13.22 17.15
N ASP A 82 13.89 14.51 17.33
CA ASP A 82 12.93 15.52 17.82
C ASP A 82 11.69 15.67 16.93
N PHE A 83 11.79 15.32 15.64
CA PHE A 83 10.68 15.40 14.70
C PHE A 83 9.78 14.15 14.75
N VAL A 84 10.25 13.04 15.30
CA VAL A 84 9.47 11.81 15.48
C VAL A 84 9.20 11.50 16.96
N ALA A 85 9.09 12.55 17.77
CA ALA A 85 8.71 12.45 19.18
C ALA A 85 7.22 12.13 19.35
N ARG A 86 6.90 11.21 20.28
CA ARG A 86 5.54 10.73 20.55
C ARG A 86 4.60 11.86 20.98
N GLU A 87 5.12 12.89 21.63
CA GLU A 87 4.40 14.08 22.08
C GLU A 87 3.85 14.91 20.90
N ARG A 88 4.46 14.82 19.71
CA ARG A 88 3.98 15.49 18.48
C ARG A 88 2.81 14.76 17.83
N PHE A 89 2.63 13.49 18.17
CA PHE A 89 1.63 12.57 17.62
C PHE A 89 0.82 11.88 18.74
N PRO A 90 0.17 12.65 19.64
CA PRO A 90 -0.61 12.08 20.72
C PRO A 90 -1.82 11.33 20.15
N GLY A 91 -1.89 10.02 20.39
CA GLY A 91 -3.02 9.17 20.03
C GLY A 91 -2.94 8.47 18.66
N GLY A 92 -1.80 8.48 17.97
CA GLY A 92 -1.70 7.90 16.63
C GLY A 92 -1.30 6.42 16.63
N ASP A 93 -2.01 5.63 15.81
CA ASP A 93 -1.54 4.36 15.21
C ASP A 93 -0.46 4.63 14.13
N ILE A 94 0.40 5.63 14.39
CA ILE A 94 1.50 6.04 13.54
C ILE A 94 2.77 5.48 14.15
N GLU A 95 3.44 4.59 13.42
CA GLU A 95 4.75 4.09 13.78
C GLU A 95 5.79 5.19 13.53
N LEU A 96 6.52 5.58 14.57
CA LEU A 96 7.51 6.67 14.53
C LEU A 96 8.90 6.06 14.48
N VAL A 97 9.68 6.39 13.45
CA VAL A 97 11.02 5.84 13.23
C VAL A 97 12.02 6.97 13.10
N ALA A 98 12.92 7.07 14.07
CA ALA A 98 14.13 7.87 13.94
C ALA A 98 15.22 7.01 13.32
N ALA A 99 15.70 7.37 12.14
CA ALA A 99 16.73 6.59 11.45
C ALA A 99 17.82 7.51 10.87
N PRO A 100 19.10 7.23 11.12
CA PRO A 100 20.20 8.06 10.61
C PRO A 100 20.39 7.93 9.09
N ASN A 101 19.72 6.97 8.45
CA ASN A 101 19.71 6.74 7.02
C ASN A 101 18.32 6.23 6.56
N TRP A 102 18.07 6.29 5.26
CA TRP A 102 16.80 5.84 4.67
C TRP A 102 16.78 4.35 4.29
N THR A 103 17.93 3.76 3.98
CA THR A 103 18.02 2.41 3.43
C THR A 103 17.49 1.35 4.38
N ASP A 104 18.00 1.32 5.61
CA ASP A 104 17.67 0.28 6.59
C ASP A 104 16.16 0.23 6.92
N PRO A 105 15.50 1.36 7.29
CA PRO A 105 14.06 1.32 7.58
C PRO A 105 13.23 1.00 6.33
N LEU A 106 13.59 1.56 5.16
CA LEU A 106 12.79 1.37 3.95
C LEU A 106 12.89 -0.04 3.38
N GLU A 107 14.05 -0.69 3.46
CA GLU A 107 14.20 -2.10 3.06
C GLU A 107 13.30 -3.00 3.89
N GLY A 108 13.30 -2.82 5.21
CA GLY A 108 12.46 -3.59 6.14
C GLY A 108 10.97 -3.34 5.97
N ILE A 109 10.56 -2.11 5.67
CA ILE A 109 9.14 -1.76 5.52
C ILE A 109 8.60 -2.16 4.14
N ILE A 110 9.30 -1.76 3.07
CA ILE A 110 8.86 -2.00 1.69
C ILE A 110 9.01 -3.48 1.32
N GLY A 111 10.05 -4.16 1.83
CA GLY A 111 10.30 -5.57 1.53
C GLY A 111 9.25 -6.56 2.06
N THR A 112 8.21 -6.07 2.75
CA THR A 112 7.13 -6.92 3.28
C THR A 112 6.00 -7.19 2.28
N GLY A 113 5.99 -6.55 1.10
CA GLY A 113 5.11 -6.93 -0.01
C GLY A 113 4.43 -5.77 -0.74
N ARG A 114 3.24 -6.04 -1.29
CA ARG A 114 2.42 -5.08 -2.06
C ARG A 114 1.59 -4.18 -1.14
N GLY A 115 1.09 -3.06 -1.68
CA GLY A 115 0.21 -2.14 -0.94
C GLY A 115 0.95 -1.13 -0.06
N VAL A 116 2.27 -1.00 -0.24
CA VAL A 116 3.09 0.03 0.41
C VAL A 116 3.24 1.23 -0.52
N TYR A 117 2.90 2.41 -0.01
CA TYR A 117 3.06 3.69 -0.69
C TYR A 117 4.11 4.50 0.05
N VAL A 118 5.03 5.13 -0.68
CA VAL A 118 6.06 5.98 -0.06
C VAL A 118 5.87 7.44 -0.48
N ALA A 119 5.74 8.32 0.52
CA ALA A 119 5.69 9.76 0.34
C ALA A 119 7.03 10.38 0.78
N VAL A 120 7.80 10.85 -0.19
CA VAL A 120 9.09 11.53 0.05
C VAL A 120 8.83 13.03 0.18
N VAL A 121 8.93 13.55 1.41
CA VAL A 121 8.63 14.94 1.79
C VAL A 121 9.66 15.43 2.81
N THR A 122 10.94 15.26 2.48
CA THR A 122 12.05 15.55 3.40
C THR A 122 12.35 17.07 3.48
N ARG A 123 13.47 17.43 4.11
CA ARG A 123 13.86 18.83 4.35
C ARG A 123 14.56 19.52 3.17
N GLY A 124 14.84 18.80 2.08
CA GLY A 124 15.56 19.34 0.93
C GLY A 124 15.73 18.35 -0.21
N HIS A 125 16.12 18.86 -1.39
CA HIS A 125 16.26 18.04 -2.59
C HIS A 125 17.35 16.95 -2.47
N ASN A 126 18.41 17.21 -1.71
CA ASN A 126 19.47 16.21 -1.50
C ASN A 126 18.95 15.03 -0.69
N GLU A 127 18.24 15.31 0.39
CA GLU A 127 17.62 14.30 1.25
C GLU A 127 16.50 13.54 0.51
N ASP A 128 15.73 14.22 -0.35
CA ASP A 128 14.74 13.57 -1.23
C ASP A 128 15.42 12.62 -2.22
N GLU A 129 16.57 13.00 -2.81
CA GLU A 129 17.32 12.13 -3.72
C GLU A 129 17.84 10.88 -3.01
N GLU A 130 18.44 11.04 -1.83
CA GLU A 130 18.94 9.92 -1.03
C GLU A 130 17.81 8.97 -0.62
N CYS A 131 16.69 9.52 -0.15
CA CYS A 131 15.51 8.74 0.18
C CYS A 131 14.95 8.01 -1.04
N MET A 132 14.80 8.69 -2.18
CA MET A 132 14.28 8.09 -3.40
C MET A 132 15.18 6.94 -3.89
N ARG A 133 16.50 7.09 -3.76
CA ARG A 133 17.46 6.01 -4.09
C ARG A 133 17.25 4.78 -3.22
N ALA A 134 17.02 4.95 -1.92
CA ALA A 134 16.70 3.86 -1.01
C ALA A 134 15.36 3.18 -1.36
N VAL A 135 14.32 3.97 -1.66
CA VAL A 135 13.00 3.45 -2.09
C VAL A 135 13.14 2.58 -3.35
N LEU A 136 13.91 3.04 -4.34
CA LEU A 136 14.11 2.31 -5.60
C LEU A 136 14.95 1.04 -5.45
N GLN A 137 15.79 0.97 -4.41
CA GLN A 137 16.60 -0.22 -4.11
C GLN A 137 15.84 -1.26 -3.31
N ALA A 138 14.84 -0.84 -2.51
CA ALA A 138 13.99 -1.74 -1.77
C ALA A 138 13.20 -2.65 -2.73
N ARG A 139 13.21 -3.95 -2.45
CA ARG A 139 12.55 -4.97 -3.28
C ARG A 139 11.28 -5.46 -2.59
N PRO A 140 10.08 -5.14 -3.11
CA PRO A 140 8.82 -5.63 -2.57
C PRO A 140 8.54 -7.11 -2.90
#